data_AF-A0A317UZN5-F1
#
_entry.id   AF-A0A317UZN5-F1
#
_cell.length_a   1.000
_cell.length_b   1.000
_cell.length_c   1.000
_cell.angle_alpha   90.00
_cell.angle_beta   90.00
_cell.angle_gamma   90.00
#
_symmetry.space_group_name_H-M   'P 1'
#
loop_
_entity.id
_entity.type
_entity.pdbx_description
1 polymer ?
#
loop_
_entity_poly.entity_id
_entity_poly.type
_entity_poly.pdbx_seq_one_letter_code
_entity_poly.pdbx_strand_id
1 'polypeptide(L)'
;MDPFLLHPLNVFNAASQPQGYIKTVQRPGNAGRRLTDEPTAKKYPKSTIIKTTFGLTMKILYEPADNQFAVTFKVAPTEPPLESIDANIKSATTTTTKNINTKNVSTKTTNSHSTPSLTPSLTPSLTRHYLIYPEPSTSFIFLTHPDPLFSRSHSPTPIPLHDALSTATFPASVLEKYTIWTNTYNAYVAERCDATDDYLAPVFRSALEEVVWNVAGYLLAWRIAMAPHVGSVVFAVGLVRYRLAKGGGGNGNENGMGVVTRGFLEDQLRILDSEVVTG
;
A
#
# COMPACT_ATOMS: atom_id res chain seq x y z
N MET A 1 -28.76 8.88 -0.42
CA MET A 1 -27.50 8.25 -0.87
C MET A 1 -27.75 6.77 -1.09
N ASP A 2 -27.07 6.19 -2.08
CA ASP A 2 -27.32 4.84 -2.54
C ASP A 2 -26.72 3.79 -1.58
N PRO A 3 -27.52 2.86 -1.02
CA PRO A 3 -26.98 1.71 -0.29
C PRO A 3 -25.97 0.84 -1.07
N PHE A 4 -25.94 0.93 -2.39
CA PHE A 4 -25.02 0.22 -3.25
C PHE A 4 -23.59 0.80 -3.26
N LEU A 5 -23.33 1.95 -2.61
CA LEU A 5 -21.98 2.54 -2.54
C LEU A 5 -20.92 1.60 -1.93
N LEU A 6 -21.33 0.61 -1.15
CA LEU A 6 -20.42 -0.39 -0.55
C LEU A 6 -20.26 -1.65 -1.42
N HIS A 7 -20.95 -1.78 -2.55
CA HIS A 7 -20.82 -2.92 -3.48
C HIS A 7 -19.39 -3.14 -3.98
N PRO A 8 -18.62 -2.10 -4.33
CA PRO A 8 -17.22 -2.30 -4.71
C PRO A 8 -16.37 -2.96 -3.62
N LEU A 9 -16.79 -2.92 -2.36
CA LEU A 9 -16.12 -3.60 -1.25
C LEU A 9 -16.60 -5.05 -1.06
N ASN A 10 -17.71 -5.45 -1.70
CA ASN A 10 -18.19 -6.83 -1.69
C ASN A 10 -17.25 -7.79 -2.43
N VAL A 11 -16.44 -7.26 -3.36
CA VAL A 11 -15.45 -8.05 -4.13
C VAL A 11 -14.50 -8.85 -3.21
N PHE A 12 -14.28 -8.37 -1.99
CA PHE A 12 -13.49 -9.03 -0.96
C PHE A 12 -14.09 -10.31 -0.38
N ASN A 13 -15.35 -10.63 -0.70
CA ASN A 13 -16.00 -11.89 -0.30
C ASN A 13 -16.21 -12.84 -1.47
N ALA A 14 -16.24 -12.31 -2.69
CA ALA A 14 -16.56 -13.06 -3.89
C ALA A 14 -15.31 -13.61 -4.59
N ALA A 15 -14.21 -12.85 -4.58
CA ALA A 15 -13.00 -13.24 -5.30
C ALA A 15 -11.95 -13.86 -4.37
N SER A 16 -11.24 -14.89 -4.85
CA SER A 16 -10.13 -15.54 -4.14
C SER A 16 -8.86 -14.67 -4.11
N GLN A 17 -8.60 -13.87 -5.14
CA GLN A 17 -7.45 -12.96 -5.23
C GLN A 17 -7.37 -11.90 -4.11
N PRO A 18 -8.44 -11.15 -3.75
CA PRO A 18 -8.36 -10.13 -2.71
C PRO A 18 -8.13 -10.70 -1.30
N GLN A 19 -8.25 -12.02 -1.08
CA GLN A 19 -7.99 -12.64 0.22
C GLN A 19 -6.54 -12.40 0.70
N GLY A 20 -5.59 -12.21 -0.23
CA GLY A 20 -4.22 -11.87 0.12
C GLY A 20 -4.07 -10.48 0.75
N TYR A 21 -4.97 -9.53 0.46
CA TYR A 21 -4.88 -8.14 0.90
C TYR A 21 -5.76 -7.86 2.13
N ILE A 22 -6.86 -8.59 2.27
CA ILE A 22 -7.85 -8.37 3.32
C ILE A 22 -7.75 -9.43 4.41
N LYS A 23 -7.55 -8.99 5.65
CA LYS A 23 -7.54 -9.86 6.83
C LYS A 23 -8.96 -10.15 7.32
N THR A 24 -9.79 -9.11 7.45
CA THR A 24 -11.19 -9.26 7.89
C THR A 24 -12.05 -8.12 7.36
N VAL A 25 -13.30 -8.41 7.01
CA VAL A 25 -14.37 -7.41 6.84
C VAL A 25 -15.41 -7.62 7.95
N GLN A 26 -15.71 -6.58 8.71
CA GLN A 26 -16.69 -6.60 9.79
C GLN A 26 -17.79 -5.58 9.53
N ARG A 27 -19.05 -5.99 9.65
CA ARG A 27 -20.24 -5.13 9.60
C ARG A 27 -20.98 -5.23 10.93
N PRO A 28 -20.66 -4.37 11.92
CA PRO A 28 -21.32 -4.38 13.23
C PRO A 28 -22.84 -4.22 13.05
N GLY A 29 -23.62 -5.17 13.56
CA GLY A 29 -25.08 -5.22 13.40
C GLY A 29 -25.60 -6.31 12.43
N ASN A 30 -24.71 -6.95 11.65
CA ASN A 30 -25.02 -8.05 10.73
C ASN A 30 -24.37 -9.37 11.16
N ALA A 31 -24.38 -9.70 12.45
CA ALA A 31 -23.89 -10.98 12.93
C ALA A 31 -24.70 -12.11 12.26
N GLY A 32 -24.07 -12.82 11.31
CA GLY A 32 -24.68 -13.97 10.60
C GLY A 32 -25.11 -13.74 9.14
N ARG A 33 -24.88 -12.57 8.53
CA ARG A 33 -25.18 -12.33 7.09
C ARG A 33 -23.94 -12.15 6.23
N ARG A 34 -23.93 -12.75 5.03
CA ARG A 34 -22.86 -12.60 4.03
C ARG A 34 -22.95 -11.23 3.35
N LEU A 35 -21.83 -10.72 2.84
CA LEU A 35 -21.80 -9.44 2.12
C LEU A 35 -22.69 -9.42 0.85
N THR A 36 -22.99 -10.61 0.31
CA THR A 36 -23.84 -10.85 -0.86
C THR A 36 -25.33 -10.97 -0.55
N ASP A 37 -25.73 -11.00 0.72
CA ASP A 37 -27.14 -11.12 1.07
C ASP A 37 -27.87 -9.84 0.66
N GLU A 38 -29.01 -9.99 -0.02
CA GLU A 38 -29.82 -8.85 -0.43
C GLU A 38 -30.11 -7.95 0.77
N PRO A 39 -29.95 -6.62 0.65
CA PRO A 39 -30.24 -5.74 1.75
C PRO A 39 -31.74 -5.79 2.05
N THR A 40 -32.13 -6.52 3.09
CA THR A 40 -33.48 -6.36 3.65
C THR A 40 -33.59 -4.90 4.09
N ALA A 41 -34.55 -4.17 3.50
CA ALA A 41 -34.77 -2.73 3.55
C ALA A 41 -34.83 -2.06 4.95
N LYS A 42 -34.61 -2.80 6.06
CA LYS A 42 -34.81 -2.32 7.43
C LYS A 42 -33.55 -2.08 8.26
N LYS A 43 -32.33 -2.41 7.81
CA LYS A 43 -31.11 -2.03 8.55
C LYS A 43 -29.83 -2.19 7.71
N TYR A 44 -29.38 -1.10 7.09
CA TYR A 44 -27.99 -1.05 6.61
C TYR A 44 -27.04 -1.03 7.79
N PRO A 45 -25.90 -1.74 7.72
CA PRO A 45 -24.90 -1.66 8.78
C PRO A 45 -24.38 -0.22 8.83
N LYS A 46 -24.59 0.45 9.97
CA LYS A 46 -24.13 1.83 10.20
C LYS A 46 -22.61 1.98 10.05
N SER A 47 -21.88 0.87 10.04
CA SER A 47 -20.44 0.86 9.83
C SER A 47 -19.94 -0.38 9.11
N THR A 48 -18.87 -0.22 8.34
CA THR A 48 -18.06 -1.30 7.78
C THR A 48 -16.61 -1.09 8.19
N ILE A 49 -15.97 -2.14 8.70
CA ILE A 49 -14.57 -2.12 9.12
C ILE A 49 -13.81 -3.14 8.27
N ILE A 50 -12.80 -2.67 7.54
CA ILE A 50 -11.92 -3.49 6.72
C ILE A 50 -10.54 -3.45 7.36
N LYS A 51 -10.00 -4.63 7.70
CA LYS A 51 -8.62 -4.78 8.17
C LYS A 51 -7.82 -5.47 7.08
N THR A 52 -6.66 -4.93 6.75
CA THR A 52 -5.77 -5.48 5.72
C THR A 52 -4.68 -6.37 6.34
N THR A 53 -4.06 -7.20 5.51
CA THR A 53 -2.90 -8.03 5.90
C THR A 53 -1.62 -7.21 6.11
N PHE A 54 -1.62 -5.95 5.65
CA PHE A 54 -0.50 -5.00 5.74
C PHE A 54 -0.72 -3.89 6.78
N GLY A 55 -1.57 -4.16 7.77
CA GLY A 55 -1.70 -3.32 8.96
C GLY A 55 -2.48 -2.01 8.77
N LEU A 56 -3.30 -1.89 7.73
CA LEU A 56 -4.26 -0.80 7.58
C LEU A 56 -5.64 -1.25 8.08
N THR A 57 -6.34 -0.38 8.81
CA THR A 57 -7.75 -0.53 9.13
C THR A 57 -8.52 0.67 8.57
N MET A 58 -9.46 0.41 7.67
CA MET A 58 -10.41 1.39 7.16
C MET A 58 -11.75 1.18 7.87
N LYS A 59 -12.30 2.23 8.46
CA LYS A 59 -13.67 2.22 9.01
C LYS A 59 -14.50 3.25 8.28
N ILE A 60 -15.55 2.76 7.63
CA ILE A 60 -16.59 3.54 6.96
C ILE A 60 -17.79 3.60 7.90
N LEU A 61 -18.28 4.81 8.14
CA LEU A 61 -19.54 5.10 8.81
C LEU A 61 -20.50 5.64 7.77
N TYR A 62 -21.70 5.06 7.70
CA TYR A 62 -22.73 5.47 6.77
C TYR A 62 -24.08 5.52 7.48
N GLU A 63 -24.69 6.69 7.50
CA GLU A 63 -26.05 6.91 8.01
C GLU A 63 -26.91 7.47 6.86
N PRO A 64 -27.76 6.64 6.23
CA PRO A 64 -28.59 7.07 5.11
C PRO A 64 -29.54 8.21 5.47
N ALA A 65 -30.08 8.21 6.69
CA ALA A 65 -31.06 9.18 7.15
C ALA A 65 -30.52 10.61 7.15
N ASP A 66 -29.26 10.77 7.56
CA ASP A 66 -28.60 12.08 7.68
C ASP A 66 -27.62 12.34 6.52
N ASN A 67 -27.61 11.48 5.50
CA ASN A 67 -26.65 11.49 4.40
C ASN A 67 -25.17 11.50 4.86
N GLN A 68 -24.89 11.06 6.08
CA GLN A 68 -23.56 11.12 6.66
C GLN A 68 -22.70 9.98 6.13
N PHE A 69 -21.52 10.34 5.65
CA PHE A 69 -20.48 9.40 5.24
C PHE A 69 -19.15 9.87 5.81
N ALA A 70 -18.58 9.05 6.68
CA ALA A 70 -17.30 9.34 7.29
C ALA A 70 -16.37 8.14 7.14
N VAL A 71 -15.11 8.41 6.82
CA VAL A 71 -14.08 7.40 6.67
C VAL A 71 -12.93 7.73 7.59
N THR A 72 -12.46 6.72 8.31
CA THR A 72 -11.29 6.82 9.18
C THR A 72 -10.32 5.71 8.86
N PHE A 73 -9.03 6.05 8.85
CA PHE A 73 -7.95 5.11 8.65
C PHE A 73 -7.10 5.02 9.93
N LYS A 74 -6.71 3.81 10.28
CA LYS A 74 -5.77 3.53 11.38
C LYS A 74 -4.70 2.57 10.89
N VAL A 75 -3.46 2.79 11.33
CA VAL A 75 -2.34 1.90 11.05
C VAL A 75 -2.01 1.15 12.35
N ALA A 76 -1.85 -0.17 12.25
CA ALA A 76 -1.38 -0.96 13.37
C ALA A 76 0.05 -0.53 13.73
N PRO A 77 0.43 -0.49 15.02
CA PRO A 77 1.82 -0.27 15.41
C PRO A 77 2.70 -1.27 14.67
N THR A 78 3.77 -0.78 14.04
CA THR A 78 4.79 -1.67 13.45
C THR A 78 5.39 -2.48 14.59
N GLU A 79 5.27 -3.81 14.54
CA GLU A 79 6.05 -4.66 15.44
C GLU A 79 7.54 -4.31 15.25
N PRO A 80 8.32 -4.15 16.32
CA PRO A 80 9.72 -3.77 16.19
C PRO A 80 10.45 -4.77 15.28
N PRO A 81 11.41 -4.31 14.47
CA PRO A 81 12.25 -5.21 13.70
C PRO A 81 12.84 -6.26 14.63
N LEU A 82 12.71 -7.55 14.28
CA LEU A 82 13.48 -8.61 14.90
C LEU A 82 14.96 -8.30 14.68
N GLU A 83 15.58 -7.62 15.64
CA GLU A 83 17.03 -7.53 15.72
C GLU A 83 17.60 -8.97 15.74
N SER A 84 18.64 -9.15 14.94
CA SER A 84 19.39 -10.38 14.69
C SER A 84 19.56 -11.25 15.94
N ILE A 85 19.06 -12.49 15.88
CA ILE A 85 19.48 -13.57 16.76
C ILE A 85 20.89 -14.00 16.32
N ASP A 86 21.90 -13.20 16.67
CA ASP A 86 23.31 -13.56 16.54
C ASP A 86 24.02 -13.31 17.87
N ALA A 87 23.68 -14.14 18.87
CA ALA A 87 24.47 -14.26 20.09
C ALA A 87 24.17 -15.58 20.84
N ASN A 88 24.38 -16.74 20.22
CA ASN A 88 24.83 -17.93 20.96
C ASN A 88 25.26 -19.12 20.09
N ILE A 89 26.43 -19.04 19.47
CA ILE A 89 27.25 -20.25 19.23
C ILE A 89 28.70 -19.91 19.61
N LYS A 90 28.98 -19.94 20.91
CA LYS A 90 30.30 -20.26 21.43
C LYS A 90 30.16 -21.42 22.39
N SER A 91 30.16 -22.63 21.85
CA SER A 91 30.53 -23.85 22.57
C SER A 91 30.92 -24.93 21.58
N ALA A 92 32.00 -25.63 21.91
CA ALA A 92 32.66 -26.73 21.19
C ALA A 92 33.53 -26.33 19.98
N THR A 93 34.86 -26.29 20.13
CA THR A 93 35.68 -27.51 20.09
C THR A 93 37.15 -27.16 20.33
N THR A 94 37.71 -27.69 21.40
CA THR A 94 39.14 -27.78 21.72
C THR A 94 39.75 -28.92 20.90
N THR A 95 40.91 -28.74 20.25
CA THR A 95 42.06 -29.70 20.20
C THR A 95 43.24 -29.12 19.39
N THR A 96 44.28 -28.73 20.13
CA THR A 96 45.74 -29.00 19.97
C THR A 96 46.33 -29.37 18.59
N THR A 97 47.39 -28.67 18.15
CA THR A 97 48.79 -29.18 18.02
C THR A 97 49.81 -28.11 17.60
N LYS A 98 51.00 -28.19 18.20
CA LYS A 98 52.22 -27.36 18.11
C LYS A 98 52.91 -27.38 16.73
N ASN A 99 53.58 -26.28 16.34
CA ASN A 99 55.06 -26.16 16.29
C ASN A 99 55.58 -24.85 15.64
N ILE A 100 56.42 -24.12 16.39
CA ILE A 100 57.80 -23.61 16.10
C ILE A 100 58.05 -23.15 14.63
N ASN A 101 58.47 -21.93 14.23
CA ASN A 101 59.65 -21.15 14.65
C ASN A 101 59.84 -19.84 13.81
N THR A 102 60.64 -18.91 14.36
CA THR A 102 61.54 -17.91 13.71
C THR A 102 61.04 -16.62 13.02
N LYS A 103 61.40 -15.50 13.69
CA LYS A 103 62.09 -14.26 13.21
C LYS A 103 61.72 -13.67 11.84
N ASN A 104 61.26 -12.41 11.85
CA ASN A 104 61.99 -11.21 11.35
C ASN A 104 61.12 -9.95 11.53
N VAL A 105 61.60 -8.97 12.31
CA VAL A 105 62.15 -7.68 11.86
C VAL A 105 61.13 -6.74 11.19
N SER A 106 60.64 -5.81 12.02
CA SER A 106 60.45 -4.38 11.79
C SER A 106 60.30 -3.87 10.35
N THR A 107 59.09 -3.45 9.99
CA THR A 107 58.88 -2.21 9.23
C THR A 107 57.61 -1.48 9.68
N LYS A 108 57.85 -0.23 10.03
CA LYS A 108 56.99 0.90 10.33
C LYS A 108 55.86 1.06 9.29
N THR A 109 54.60 1.07 9.71
CA THR A 109 53.49 1.68 8.94
C THR A 109 52.49 2.29 9.92
N THR A 110 52.50 3.62 9.99
CA THR A 110 51.49 4.46 10.64
C THR A 110 50.20 4.40 9.82
N ASN A 111 49.21 3.63 10.28
CA ASN A 111 47.83 3.74 9.80
C ASN A 111 46.97 4.34 10.91
N SER A 112 46.68 5.64 10.77
CA SER A 112 45.65 6.36 11.50
C SER A 112 44.29 5.70 11.26
N HIS A 113 43.84 4.91 12.23
CA HIS A 113 42.47 4.43 12.33
C HIS A 113 41.53 5.63 12.52
N SER A 114 40.93 6.09 11.42
CA SER A 114 39.75 6.94 11.46
C SER A 114 38.54 6.02 11.40
N THR A 115 38.02 5.66 12.56
CA THR A 115 36.72 4.98 12.70
C THR A 115 35.64 5.94 12.19
N PRO A 116 34.88 5.65 11.12
CA PRO A 116 33.70 6.44 10.84
C PRO A 116 32.67 6.10 11.93
N SER A 117 32.49 7.04 12.86
CA SER A 117 31.34 7.04 13.75
C SER A 117 30.09 7.10 12.89
N LEU A 118 29.43 5.95 12.71
CA LEU A 118 28.08 5.85 12.17
C LEU A 118 27.12 6.40 13.22
N THR A 119 27.14 7.71 13.41
CA THR A 119 26.05 8.41 14.06
C THR A 119 24.94 8.47 13.00
N PRO A 120 23.75 7.88 13.21
CA PRO A 120 22.64 8.05 12.29
C PRO A 120 22.31 9.54 12.27
N SER A 121 22.71 10.21 11.19
CA SER A 121 22.34 11.59 10.93
C SER A 121 20.82 11.67 10.91
N LEU A 122 20.23 12.23 11.96
CA LEU A 122 18.84 12.70 11.96
C LEU A 122 18.74 13.80 10.92
N THR A 123 18.55 13.40 9.67
CA THR A 123 18.00 14.29 8.65
C THR A 123 16.59 14.66 9.11
N PRO A 124 16.21 15.95 9.11
CA PRO A 124 14.82 16.33 9.39
C PRO A 124 13.95 15.53 8.43
N SER A 125 12.92 14.84 8.94
CA SER A 125 12.11 13.90 8.17
C SER A 125 11.45 14.63 7.00
N LEU A 126 12.10 14.61 5.83
CA LEU A 126 11.60 15.27 4.64
C LEU A 126 10.26 14.64 4.29
N THR A 127 9.23 15.47 4.30
CA THR A 127 7.87 15.02 4.00
C THR A 127 7.83 14.58 2.55
N ARG A 128 7.45 13.31 2.34
CA ARG A 128 7.44 12.68 1.03
C ARG A 128 6.10 12.85 0.33
N HIS A 129 6.13 13.06 -0.98
CA HIS A 129 4.93 13.16 -1.81
C HIS A 129 5.02 12.23 -3.02
N TYR A 130 4.13 11.24 -3.05
CA TYR A 130 4.16 10.18 -4.06
C TYR A 130 3.02 10.30 -5.06
N LEU A 131 3.26 9.84 -6.27
CA LEU A 131 2.24 9.40 -7.22
C LEU A 131 2.37 7.89 -7.37
N ILE A 132 1.22 7.21 -7.27
CA ILE A 132 1.08 5.80 -7.54
C ILE A 132 0.16 5.66 -8.74
N TYR A 133 0.69 5.16 -9.85
CA TYR A 133 -0.09 4.87 -11.04
C TYR A 133 0.49 3.65 -11.77
N PRO A 134 -0.37 2.86 -12.44
CA PRO A 134 0.12 1.78 -13.29
C PRO A 134 0.80 2.38 -14.52
N GLU A 135 2.12 2.23 -14.58
CA GLU A 135 2.90 2.41 -15.80
C GLU A 135 3.45 1.03 -16.16
N PRO A 136 3.26 0.52 -17.39
CA PRO A 136 3.91 -0.70 -17.86
C PRO A 136 5.44 -0.56 -17.77
N SER A 137 5.98 -0.81 -16.59
CA SER A 137 7.38 -0.59 -16.22
C SER A 137 7.66 -1.28 -14.87
N THR A 138 8.90 -1.12 -14.39
CA THR A 138 9.36 -1.70 -13.12
C THR A 138 8.90 -0.92 -11.89
N SER A 139 8.36 0.30 -12.02
CA SER A 139 8.06 1.16 -10.88
C SER A 139 6.68 1.80 -11.01
N PHE A 140 5.81 1.55 -10.03
CA PHE A 140 4.49 2.22 -9.94
C PHE A 140 4.51 3.40 -8.98
N ILE A 141 5.63 3.63 -8.28
CA ILE A 141 5.79 4.68 -7.28
C ILE A 141 6.77 5.74 -7.76
N PHE A 142 6.31 6.99 -7.74
CA PHE A 142 7.04 8.13 -8.27
C PHE A 142 7.06 9.26 -7.25
N LEU A 143 8.15 10.02 -7.19
CA LEU A 143 8.16 11.31 -6.52
C LEU A 143 7.38 12.33 -7.33
N THR A 144 6.65 13.19 -6.64
CA THR A 144 5.90 14.28 -7.24
C THR A 144 6.12 15.58 -6.51
N HIS A 145 5.94 16.70 -7.20
CA HIS A 145 5.85 18.00 -6.53
C HIS A 145 4.73 17.97 -5.47
N PRO A 146 4.95 18.46 -4.24
CA PRO A 146 6.08 19.26 -3.78
C PRO A 146 7.19 18.49 -3.05
N ASP A 147 7.42 17.21 -3.35
CA ASP A 147 8.47 16.42 -2.70
C ASP A 147 9.85 17.11 -2.81
N PRO A 148 10.61 17.23 -1.71
CA PRO A 148 11.91 17.90 -1.71
C PRO A 148 12.98 17.26 -2.59
N LEU A 149 12.86 15.96 -2.88
CA LEU A 149 13.75 15.23 -3.80
C LEU A 149 13.17 15.16 -5.21
N PHE A 150 12.02 15.79 -5.47
CA PHE A 150 11.49 15.92 -6.82
C PHE A 150 12.45 16.75 -7.68
N SER A 151 12.99 16.14 -8.73
CA SER A 151 13.85 16.84 -9.68
C SER A 151 13.09 17.97 -10.36
N ARG A 152 13.79 19.06 -10.70
CA ARG A 152 13.23 20.20 -11.45
C ARG A 152 12.75 19.83 -12.87
N SER A 153 12.89 18.58 -13.32
CA SER A 153 12.48 18.13 -14.65
C SER A 153 10.97 18.13 -14.90
N HIS A 154 10.14 18.56 -13.94
CA HIS A 154 8.67 18.64 -14.03
C HIS A 154 7.94 17.31 -14.31
N SER A 155 8.66 16.19 -14.44
CA SER A 155 8.12 14.85 -14.61
C SER A 155 8.20 14.03 -13.31
N PRO A 156 7.20 13.20 -12.99
CA PRO A 156 7.30 12.20 -11.92
C PRO A 156 8.60 11.41 -12.03
N THR A 157 9.35 11.29 -10.92
CA THR A 157 10.63 10.56 -10.91
C THR A 157 10.41 9.17 -10.31
N PRO A 158 10.67 8.08 -11.04
CA PRO A 158 10.48 6.73 -10.50
C PRO A 158 11.44 6.49 -9.34
N ILE A 159 10.97 5.72 -8.35
CA ILE A 159 11.79 5.30 -7.21
C ILE A 159 11.80 3.78 -7.17
N PRO A 160 12.96 3.14 -6.95
CA PRO A 160 13.00 1.73 -6.65
C PRO A 160 12.06 1.41 -5.47
N LEU A 161 11.22 0.37 -5.66
CA LEU A 161 10.21 0.01 -4.67
C LEU A 161 10.79 -0.24 -3.27
N HIS A 162 11.97 -0.86 -3.23
CA HIS A 162 12.71 -1.11 -2.01
C HIS A 162 13.10 0.19 -1.30
N ASP A 163 13.54 1.21 -2.02
CA ASP A 163 13.93 2.50 -1.42
C ASP A 163 12.72 3.27 -0.90
N ALA A 164 11.57 3.12 -1.56
CA ALA A 164 10.33 3.76 -1.14
C ALA A 164 9.70 3.08 0.09
N LEU A 165 9.72 1.74 0.16
CA LEU A 165 8.90 0.98 1.10
C LEU A 165 9.68 0.09 2.09
N SER A 166 10.99 -0.16 1.92
CA SER A 166 11.79 -0.95 2.88
C SER A 166 12.29 -0.15 4.08
N THR A 167 11.64 0.96 4.42
CA THR A 167 12.00 1.77 5.58
C THR A 167 11.43 1.15 6.86
N ALA A 168 12.04 1.44 8.02
CA ALA A 168 11.54 1.01 9.33
C ALA A 168 10.08 1.45 9.63
N THR A 169 9.51 2.34 8.81
CA THR A 169 8.13 2.83 8.96
C THR A 169 7.09 1.85 8.40
N PHE A 170 7.46 0.99 7.45
CA PHE A 170 6.54 0.06 6.79
C PHE A 170 6.86 -1.37 7.22
N PRO A 171 5.85 -2.17 7.63
CA PRO A 171 6.06 -3.59 7.84
C PRO A 171 6.36 -4.25 6.49
N ALA A 172 7.14 -5.33 6.51
CA ALA A 172 7.53 -6.08 5.31
C ALA A 172 6.33 -6.50 4.44
N SER A 173 5.16 -6.71 5.06
CA SER A 173 3.91 -7.02 4.34
C SER A 173 3.44 -5.90 3.41
N VAL A 174 3.80 -4.62 3.63
CA VAL A 174 3.49 -3.55 2.67
C VAL A 174 4.28 -3.75 1.38
N LEU A 175 5.60 -4.00 1.49
CA LEU A 175 6.47 -4.25 0.35
C LEU A 175 6.05 -5.52 -0.41
N GLU A 176 5.78 -6.60 0.32
CA GLU A 176 5.32 -7.88 -0.24
C GLU A 176 4.02 -7.69 -1.03
N LYS A 177 3.01 -7.05 -0.44
CA LYS A 177 1.70 -6.87 -1.06
C LYS A 177 1.74 -5.89 -2.24
N TYR A 178 2.59 -4.87 -2.17
CA TYR A 178 2.83 -3.98 -3.30
C TYR A 178 3.50 -4.73 -4.45
N THR A 179 4.51 -5.55 -4.17
CA THR A 179 5.21 -6.35 -5.18
C THR A 179 4.26 -7.32 -5.88
N ILE A 180 3.41 -8.01 -5.13
CA ILE A 180 2.37 -8.88 -5.72
C ILE A 180 1.42 -8.05 -6.60
N TRP A 181 0.99 -6.87 -6.13
CA TRP A 181 0.03 -6.02 -6.84
C TRP A 181 0.58 -5.53 -8.19
N THR A 182 1.85 -5.11 -8.23
CA THR A 182 2.53 -4.70 -9.47
C THR A 182 2.80 -5.88 -10.41
N ASN A 183 3.25 -7.01 -9.86
CA ASN A 183 3.55 -8.19 -10.66
C ASN A 183 2.29 -8.77 -11.33
N THR A 184 1.15 -8.75 -10.63
CA THR A 184 -0.13 -9.16 -11.21
C THR A 184 -0.52 -8.28 -12.40
N TYR A 185 -0.42 -6.95 -12.27
CA TYR A 185 -0.73 -6.04 -13.37
C TYR A 185 0.19 -6.29 -14.57
N ASN A 186 1.50 -6.38 -14.34
CA ASN A 186 2.47 -6.60 -15.42
C ASN A 186 2.28 -7.96 -16.09
N ALA A 187 1.88 -9.00 -15.35
CA ALA A 187 1.53 -10.29 -15.93
C ALA A 187 0.30 -10.19 -16.84
N TYR A 188 -0.70 -9.39 -16.47
CA TYR A 188 -1.89 -9.15 -17.31
C TYR A 188 -1.57 -8.36 -18.56
N VAL A 189 -0.77 -7.29 -18.47
CA VAL A 189 -0.28 -6.56 -19.64
C VAL A 189 0.49 -7.50 -20.58
N ALA A 190 1.38 -8.33 -20.03
CA ALA A 190 2.15 -9.28 -20.83
C ALA A 190 1.26 -10.30 -21.56
N GLU A 191 0.27 -10.86 -20.85
CA GLU A 191 -0.66 -11.84 -21.43
C GLU A 191 -1.62 -11.22 -22.45
N ARG A 192 -2.09 -9.99 -22.21
CA ARG A 192 -3.24 -9.41 -22.91
C ARG A 192 -2.87 -8.42 -23.99
N CYS A 193 -1.78 -7.69 -23.79
CA CYS A 193 -1.31 -6.66 -24.71
C CYS A 193 -0.05 -7.14 -25.42
N ASP A 194 0.99 -7.55 -24.70
CA ASP A 194 2.28 -7.89 -25.34
C ASP A 194 2.19 -9.18 -26.15
N ALA A 195 1.51 -10.21 -25.65
CA ALA A 195 1.39 -11.50 -26.35
C ALA A 195 0.44 -11.45 -27.57
N THR A 196 -0.42 -10.43 -27.66
CA THR A 196 -1.42 -10.26 -28.72
C THR A 196 -1.10 -9.12 -29.68
N ASP A 197 -0.14 -8.26 -29.32
CA ASP A 197 0.17 -6.97 -29.97
C ASP A 197 -1.04 -6.00 -29.97
N ASP A 198 -1.99 -6.18 -29.05
CA ASP A 198 -3.16 -5.30 -28.88
C ASP A 198 -3.02 -4.43 -27.62
N TYR A 199 -2.35 -3.29 -27.78
CA TYR A 199 -2.16 -2.30 -26.72
C TYR A 199 -3.41 -1.48 -26.40
N LEU A 200 -4.52 -1.71 -27.11
CA LEU A 200 -5.83 -1.11 -26.79
C LEU A 200 -6.72 -2.09 -26.01
N ALA A 201 -6.31 -3.37 -25.90
CA ALA A 201 -7.04 -4.36 -25.15
C ALA A 201 -7.17 -3.97 -23.67
N PRO A 202 -8.33 -4.25 -23.03
CA PRO A 202 -8.45 -4.15 -21.58
C PRO A 202 -7.41 -5.03 -20.88
N VAL A 203 -6.73 -4.46 -19.89
CA VAL A 203 -5.74 -5.21 -19.08
C VAL A 203 -6.42 -6.31 -18.26
N PHE A 204 -7.62 -6.04 -17.74
CA PHE A 204 -8.38 -6.99 -16.92
C PHE A 204 -9.44 -7.71 -17.76
N ARG A 205 -9.77 -8.96 -17.39
CA ARG A 205 -10.72 -9.80 -18.15
C ARG A 205 -12.18 -9.49 -17.85
N SER A 206 -12.45 -8.84 -16.72
CA SER A 206 -13.79 -8.51 -16.24
C SER A 206 -13.76 -7.24 -15.41
N ALA A 207 -14.91 -6.57 -15.28
CA ALA A 207 -15.02 -5.39 -14.44
C ALA A 207 -14.80 -5.73 -12.96
N LEU A 208 -15.22 -6.92 -12.53
CA LEU A 208 -14.94 -7.43 -11.19
C LEU A 208 -13.44 -7.51 -10.90
N GLU A 209 -12.64 -8.03 -11.84
CA GLU A 209 -11.20 -8.17 -11.69
C GLU A 209 -10.50 -6.81 -11.63
N GLU A 210 -10.89 -5.86 -12.49
CA GLU A 210 -10.41 -4.49 -12.46
C GLU A 210 -10.70 -3.82 -11.10
N VAL A 211 -11.93 -3.95 -10.60
CA VAL A 211 -12.33 -3.35 -9.31
C VAL A 211 -11.58 -3.99 -8.15
N VAL A 212 -11.38 -5.31 -8.15
CA VAL A 212 -10.54 -5.98 -7.14
C VAL A 212 -9.14 -5.39 -7.10
N TRP A 213 -8.52 -5.22 -8.27
CA TRP A 213 -7.17 -4.69 -8.37
C TRP A 213 -7.09 -3.21 -7.96
N ASN A 214 -8.05 -2.38 -8.39
CA ASN A 214 -8.14 -0.97 -8.04
C ASN A 214 -8.33 -0.76 -6.53
N VAL A 215 -9.22 -1.52 -5.88
CA VAL A 215 -9.48 -1.39 -4.45
C VAL A 215 -8.27 -1.88 -3.64
N ALA A 216 -7.57 -2.93 -4.07
CA ALA A 216 -6.32 -3.37 -3.43
C ALA A 216 -5.24 -2.26 -3.49
N GLY A 217 -5.05 -1.66 -4.67
CA GLY A 217 -4.14 -0.52 -4.87
C GLY A 217 -4.50 0.70 -4.03
N TYR A 218 -5.79 1.03 -3.95
CA TYR A 218 -6.29 2.14 -3.14
C TYR A 218 -5.98 1.96 -1.65
N LEU A 219 -6.15 0.75 -1.12
CA LEU A 219 -5.83 0.45 0.28
C LEU A 219 -4.31 0.48 0.54
N LEU A 220 -3.48 0.00 -0.40
CA LEU A 220 -2.03 0.14 -0.32
C LEU A 220 -1.61 1.63 -0.32
N ALA A 221 -2.19 2.43 -1.22
CA ALA A 221 -1.91 3.85 -1.31
C ALA A 221 -2.29 4.60 -0.02
N TRP A 222 -3.42 4.27 0.61
CA TRP A 222 -3.77 4.80 1.94
C TRP A 222 -2.79 4.35 3.02
N ARG A 223 -2.33 3.10 3.00
CA ARG A 223 -1.33 2.63 3.96
C ARG A 223 -0.04 3.44 3.86
N ILE A 224 0.37 3.81 2.64
CA ILE A 224 1.54 4.65 2.38
C ILE A 224 1.26 6.09 2.85
N ALA A 225 0.12 6.68 2.48
CA ALA A 225 -0.28 8.03 2.88
C ALA A 225 -0.38 8.23 4.40
N MET A 226 -0.65 7.15 5.14
CA MET A 226 -0.74 7.18 6.60
C MET A 226 0.62 7.14 7.32
N ALA A 227 1.74 6.91 6.62
CA ALA A 227 3.07 6.91 7.24
C ALA A 227 3.48 8.30 7.74
N PRO A 228 4.13 8.45 8.91
CA PRO A 228 4.49 9.74 9.51
C PRO A 228 5.25 10.69 8.58
N HIS A 229 6.16 10.18 7.77
CA HIS A 229 7.00 10.95 6.87
C HIS A 229 6.33 11.24 5.51
N VAL A 230 5.08 10.84 5.28
CA VAL A 230 4.37 11.03 4.00
C VAL A 230 3.33 12.12 4.15
N GLY A 231 3.44 13.15 3.30
CA GLY A 231 2.52 14.27 3.27
C GLY A 231 1.28 13.96 2.43
N SER A 232 1.47 13.37 1.25
CA SER A 232 0.36 12.92 0.40
C SER A 232 0.77 11.83 -0.58
N VAL A 233 -0.21 11.05 -1.01
CA VAL A 233 -0.14 10.13 -2.15
C VAL A 233 -1.20 10.52 -3.15
N VAL A 234 -0.86 10.68 -4.42
CA VAL A 234 -1.83 10.70 -5.51
C VAL A 234 -1.95 9.29 -6.03
N PHE A 235 -3.12 8.67 -5.90
CA PHE A 235 -3.40 7.36 -6.49
C PHE A 235 -4.18 7.57 -7.79
N ALA A 236 -3.71 6.99 -8.90
CA ALA A 236 -4.36 7.12 -10.20
C ALA A 236 -4.90 5.79 -10.70
N VAL A 237 -6.13 5.82 -11.22
CA VAL A 237 -6.81 4.70 -11.87
C VAL A 237 -7.29 5.22 -13.22
N GLY A 238 -6.67 4.75 -14.30
CA GLY A 238 -6.86 5.33 -15.62
C GLY A 238 -6.58 6.83 -15.62
N LEU A 239 -7.58 7.64 -15.99
CA LEU A 239 -7.48 9.10 -16.03
C LEU A 239 -7.86 9.79 -14.71
N VAL A 240 -8.44 9.05 -13.76
CA VAL A 240 -8.92 9.60 -12.49
C VAL A 240 -7.80 9.60 -11.46
N ARG A 241 -7.69 10.68 -10.67
CA ARG A 241 -6.66 10.86 -9.65
C ARG A 241 -7.28 11.18 -8.29
N TYR A 242 -6.85 10.44 -7.26
CA TYR A 242 -7.30 10.58 -5.89
C TYR A 242 -6.15 11.07 -5.02
N ARG A 243 -6.26 12.28 -4.45
CA ARG A 243 -5.26 12.82 -3.52
C ARG A 243 -5.56 12.34 -2.11
N LEU A 244 -4.70 11.46 -1.59
CA LEU A 244 -4.76 10.88 -0.27
C LEU A 244 -3.83 11.63 0.67
N ALA A 245 -4.37 12.24 1.73
CA ALA A 245 -3.59 12.96 2.74
C ALA A 245 -4.23 12.85 4.12
N LYS A 246 -3.41 12.88 5.16
CA LYS A 246 -3.89 12.94 6.55
C LYS A 246 -4.61 14.27 6.78
N GLY A 247 -5.80 14.21 7.38
CA GLY A 247 -6.52 15.42 7.78
C GLY A 247 -7.00 16.29 6.62
N GLY A 248 -7.20 15.74 5.42
CA GLY A 248 -7.75 16.48 4.29
C GLY A 248 -9.05 17.20 4.67
N GLY A 249 -9.03 18.52 4.56
CA GLY A 249 -10.11 19.43 4.91
C GLY A 249 -9.56 20.84 4.97
N GLY A 250 -9.25 21.41 3.80
CA GLY A 250 -9.07 22.87 3.70
C GLY A 250 -10.32 23.54 4.27
N ASN A 251 -10.11 24.49 5.17
CA ASN A 251 -11.15 25.32 5.79
C ASN A 251 -12.39 24.56 6.32
N GLY A 252 -12.15 23.66 7.27
CA GLY A 252 -13.01 23.63 8.46
C GLY A 252 -14.39 22.99 8.40
N ASN A 253 -14.82 22.24 7.37
CA ASN A 253 -16.11 21.54 7.51
C ASN A 253 -16.35 20.23 6.75
N GLU A 254 -15.37 19.63 6.06
CA GLU A 254 -15.63 18.38 5.33
C GLU A 254 -14.52 17.35 5.57
N ASN A 255 -14.93 16.16 6.02
CA ASN A 255 -14.06 14.98 6.19
C ASN A 255 -13.44 14.59 4.84
N GLY A 256 -12.32 15.19 4.44
CA GLY A 256 -11.74 15.01 3.10
C GLY A 256 -11.34 13.57 2.78
N MET A 257 -11.06 12.75 3.79
CA MET A 257 -10.93 11.29 3.60
C MET A 257 -12.24 10.67 3.11
N GLY A 258 -13.36 11.07 3.72
CA GLY A 258 -14.71 10.61 3.35
C GLY A 258 -15.08 11.04 1.93
N VAL A 259 -14.81 12.29 1.55
CA VAL A 259 -15.08 12.78 0.19
C VAL A 259 -14.28 11.98 -0.85
N VAL A 260 -12.97 11.81 -0.63
CA VAL A 260 -12.10 11.09 -1.57
C VAL A 260 -12.46 9.60 -1.65
N THR A 261 -12.75 8.94 -0.53
CA THR A 261 -13.17 7.53 -0.53
C THR A 261 -14.55 7.36 -1.15
N ARG A 262 -15.48 8.29 -0.92
CA ARG A 262 -16.78 8.27 -1.59
C ARG A 262 -16.61 8.33 -3.11
N GLY A 263 -15.89 9.33 -3.62
CA GLY A 263 -15.67 9.48 -5.06
C GLY A 263 -15.01 8.24 -5.68
N PHE A 264 -14.00 7.68 -5.01
CA PHE A 264 -13.38 6.43 -5.44
C PHE A 264 -14.39 5.28 -5.55
N LEU A 265 -15.22 5.07 -4.52
CA LEU A 265 -16.22 3.99 -4.52
C LEU A 265 -17.32 4.20 -5.57
N GLU A 266 -17.75 5.44 -5.81
CA GLU A 266 -18.71 5.76 -6.87
C GLU A 266 -18.13 5.43 -8.26
N ASP A 267 -16.86 5.74 -8.49
CA ASP A 267 -16.19 5.39 -9.75
C ASP A 267 -16.05 3.86 -9.91
N GLN A 268 -15.72 3.14 -8.83
CA GLN A 268 -15.66 1.67 -8.90
C GLN A 268 -17.04 1.02 -9.12
N LEU A 269 -18.10 1.62 -8.59
CA LEU A 269 -19.46 1.14 -8.82
C LEU A 269 -19.86 1.29 -10.29
N ARG A 270 -19.51 2.41 -10.93
CA ARG A 270 -19.75 2.60 -12.38
C ARG A 270 -19.04 1.55 -13.23
N ILE A 271 -17.84 1.13 -12.85
CA ILE A 271 -17.13 0.05 -13.55
C ILE A 271 -17.94 -1.26 -13.47
N LEU A 272 -18.40 -1.64 -12.27
CA LEU A 272 -19.24 -2.84 -12.09
C LEU A 272 -20.57 -2.76 -12.86
N ASP A 273 -21.22 -1.60 -12.87
CA ASP A 273 -22.51 -1.44 -13.55
C ASP A 273 -22.37 -1.44 -15.09
N SER A 274 -21.21 -1.01 -15.61
CA SER A 274 -20.96 -0.98 -17.05
C SER A 274 -20.93 -2.36 -17.71
N GLU A 275 -20.61 -3.42 -16.95
CA GLU A 275 -20.59 -4.81 -17.42
C GLU A 275 -22.01 -5.39 -17.57
N VAL A 276 -23.00 -4.84 -16.88
CA VAL A 276 -24.40 -5.31 -16.90
C VAL A 276 -25.16 -4.87 -18.16
N VAL A 277 -24.71 -3.82 -18.84
CA VAL A 277 -25.41 -3.23 -20.00
C VAL A 277 -24.99 -3.88 -21.33
N THR A 278 -23.88 -4.62 -21.35
CA THR A 278 -23.33 -5.25 -22.56
C THR A 278 -23.54 -6.77 -22.64
N GLY A 279 -24.31 -7.35 -21.72
CA GLY A 279 -24.64 -8.79 -21.64
C GLY A 279 -25.98 -9.17 -22.26
#